data_AF-A0A1F4UJR6-F1
#
_entry.id   AF-A0A1F4UJR6-F1
#
_cell.length_a   1.000
_cell.length_b   1.000
_cell.length_c   1.000
_cell.angle_alpha   90.00
_cell.angle_beta   90.00
_cell.angle_gamma   90.00
#
_symmetry.space_group_name_H-M   'P 1'
#
loop_
_entity.id
_entity.type
_entity.pdbx_description
1 polymer ?
#
loop_
_entity_poly.entity_id
_entity_poly.type
_entity_poly.pdbx_seq_one_letter_code
_entity_poly.pdbx_strand_id
1 'polypeptide(L)'
;MLDTYRHTLEIERDCDIQSNWQDIKEDIVEVVEYRIESTQQSWYRKVYTDCLRLVDRFDPHEPQDINHFPQGILAEVFFMNACRQVGLNCIPSYGEEDIIGADFKIINGETRFLDVTMNTSSSNLVYKIKEGTFPTLFLPWRAAKSPQGTNMSFAYVYLDRGSFNGRAFLYSTISSNMEILHCLKTNVWRGEDEIRKILGNTYTNFSGSGIQYIRSLEGVLKLMRKNL
;
A
#
# COMPACT_ATOMS: atom_id res chain seq x y z
N MET A 1 8.53 -51.59 -6.98
CA MET A 1 9.28 -50.73 -6.04
C MET A 1 10.54 -50.28 -6.74
N LEU A 2 10.49 -49.12 -7.39
CA LEU A 2 11.67 -48.37 -7.84
C LEU A 2 11.31 -46.92 -7.53
N ASP A 3 11.72 -46.49 -6.33
CA ASP A 3 11.56 -45.13 -5.85
C ASP A 3 12.31 -44.17 -6.78
N THR A 4 11.53 -43.38 -7.50
CA THR A 4 12.07 -42.32 -8.34
C THR A 4 12.32 -41.12 -7.43
N TYR A 5 13.55 -41.01 -6.92
CA TYR A 5 14.06 -39.79 -6.28
C TYR A 5 14.03 -38.65 -7.31
N ARG A 6 12.94 -37.89 -7.33
CA ARG A 6 12.93 -36.54 -7.88
C ARG A 6 13.68 -35.66 -6.90
N HIS A 7 15.00 -35.58 -7.07
CA HIS A 7 15.73 -34.40 -6.64
C HIS A 7 15.23 -33.25 -7.51
N THR A 8 14.23 -32.54 -7.01
CA THR A 8 13.94 -31.18 -7.48
C THR A 8 15.18 -30.38 -7.10
N LEU A 9 16.04 -30.14 -8.09
CA LEU A 9 17.07 -29.12 -7.99
C LEU A 9 16.34 -27.80 -7.74
N GLU A 10 16.29 -27.38 -6.47
CA GLU A 10 16.12 -25.97 -6.14
C GLU A 10 17.27 -25.26 -6.83
N ILE A 11 16.98 -24.61 -7.95
CA ILE A 11 17.89 -23.63 -8.54
C ILE A 11 17.99 -22.54 -7.48
N GLU A 12 19.03 -22.57 -6.66
CA GLU A 12 19.50 -21.43 -5.90
C GLU A 12 19.74 -20.32 -6.92
N ARG A 13 18.73 -19.46 -7.13
CA ARG A 13 18.97 -18.14 -7.69
C ARG A 13 19.77 -17.43 -6.62
N ASP A 14 21.04 -17.13 -6.90
CA ASP A 14 21.77 -16.11 -6.15
C ASP A 14 20.90 -14.85 -6.16
N CYS A 15 20.20 -14.63 -5.05
CA CYS A 15 19.39 -13.45 -4.86
C CYS A 15 20.35 -12.32 -4.56
N ASP A 16 20.61 -11.48 -5.56
CA ASP A 16 21.38 -10.27 -5.36
C ASP A 16 20.48 -9.18 -4.74
N ILE A 17 20.60 -9.02 -3.42
CA ILE A 17 19.90 -7.98 -2.65
C ILE A 17 20.16 -6.60 -3.24
N GLN A 18 21.36 -6.35 -3.79
CA GLN A 18 21.72 -5.08 -4.39
C GLN A 18 20.97 -4.85 -5.69
N SER A 19 20.89 -5.85 -6.56
CA SER A 19 20.04 -5.79 -7.76
C SER A 19 18.56 -5.57 -7.40
N ASN A 20 18.02 -6.30 -6.42
CA ASN A 20 16.63 -6.14 -6.00
C ASN A 20 16.35 -4.77 -5.37
N TRP A 21 17.32 -4.23 -4.63
CA TRP A 21 17.23 -2.88 -4.10
C TRP A 21 17.26 -1.84 -5.22
N GLN A 22 18.12 -2.02 -6.23
CA GLN A 22 18.21 -1.13 -7.37
C GLN A 22 16.87 -1.03 -8.12
N ASP A 23 16.16 -2.15 -8.31
CA ASP A 23 14.80 -2.16 -8.88
C ASP A 23 13.83 -1.29 -8.06
N ILE A 24 13.78 -1.49 -6.73
CA ILE A 24 12.90 -0.72 -5.84
C ILE A 24 13.31 0.76 -5.84
N LYS A 25 14.62 1.03 -5.83
CA LYS A 25 15.20 2.37 -5.83
C LYS A 25 14.76 3.14 -7.08
N GLU A 26 14.79 2.51 -8.25
CA GLU A 26 14.35 3.14 -9.51
C GLU A 26 12.86 3.51 -9.45
N ASP A 27 11.99 2.59 -9.01
CA ASP A 27 10.57 2.89 -8.84
C ASP A 27 10.32 4.02 -7.81
N ILE A 28 11.10 4.09 -6.71
CA ILE A 28 11.00 5.19 -5.73
C ILE A 28 11.42 6.51 -6.37
N VAL A 29 12.57 6.54 -7.04
CA VAL A 29 13.11 7.76 -7.67
C VAL A 29 12.11 8.29 -8.70
N GLU A 30 11.54 7.43 -9.54
CA GLU A 30 10.53 7.82 -10.54
C GLU A 30 9.32 8.52 -9.89
N VAL A 31 8.75 7.93 -8.83
CA VAL A 31 7.60 8.52 -8.11
C VAL A 31 7.96 9.88 -7.49
N VAL A 32 9.14 9.96 -6.88
CA VAL A 32 9.58 11.16 -6.16
C VAL A 32 9.92 12.30 -7.13
N GLU A 33 10.63 12.01 -8.21
CA GLU A 33 10.96 12.98 -9.26
C GLU A 33 9.69 13.51 -9.93
N TYR A 34 8.75 12.62 -10.27
CA TYR A 34 7.45 13.00 -10.83
C TYR A 34 6.72 14.02 -9.95
N ARG A 35 6.75 13.84 -8.63
CA ARG A 35 6.16 14.78 -7.68
C ARG A 35 6.94 16.10 -7.59
N ILE A 36 8.27 16.07 -7.56
CA ILE A 36 9.10 17.29 -7.49
C ILE A 36 8.89 18.18 -8.71
N GLU A 37 8.84 17.59 -9.91
CA GLU A 37 8.69 18.32 -11.17
C GLU A 37 7.35 19.02 -11.28
N SER A 38 6.35 18.52 -10.57
CA SER A 38 4.96 18.95 -10.71
C SER A 38 4.58 20.23 -9.94
N THR A 39 5.46 20.74 -9.08
CA THR A 39 5.14 21.88 -8.21
C THR A 39 6.32 22.80 -7.96
N GLN A 40 6.02 24.07 -7.71
CA GLN A 40 7.01 25.10 -7.33
C GLN A 40 7.05 25.35 -5.81
N GLN A 41 6.25 24.64 -5.01
CA GLN A 41 6.21 24.85 -3.57
C GLN A 41 7.48 24.33 -2.90
N SER A 42 8.25 25.24 -2.31
CA SER A 42 9.59 24.96 -1.79
C SER A 42 9.62 23.95 -0.64
N TRP A 43 8.64 24.01 0.27
CA TRP A 43 8.53 23.07 1.38
C TRP A 43 8.27 21.64 0.89
N TYR A 44 7.41 21.49 -0.12
CA TYR A 44 7.05 20.21 -0.71
C TYR A 44 8.26 19.60 -1.43
N ARG A 45 8.89 20.39 -2.31
CA ARG A 45 10.12 19.97 -3.01
C ARG A 45 11.23 19.57 -2.04
N LYS A 46 11.36 20.28 -0.90
CA LYS A 46 12.34 19.94 0.13
C LYS A 46 12.09 18.56 0.74
N VAL A 47 10.85 18.24 1.10
CA VAL A 47 10.48 16.92 1.66
C VAL A 47 10.89 15.79 0.70
N TYR A 48 10.55 15.92 -0.58
CA TYR A 48 10.89 14.91 -1.59
C TYR A 48 12.38 14.89 -1.94
N THR A 49 13.07 16.03 -1.94
CA THR A 49 14.53 16.06 -2.09
C THR A 49 15.24 15.36 -0.93
N ASP A 50 14.76 15.53 0.30
CA ASP A 50 15.30 14.83 1.46
C ASP A 50 14.98 13.32 1.39
N CYS A 51 13.85 12.93 0.79
CA CYS A 51 13.54 11.53 0.46
C CYS A 51 14.56 10.94 -0.53
N LEU A 52 14.86 11.63 -1.64
CA LEU A 52 15.89 11.17 -2.61
C LEU A 52 17.26 10.98 -1.94
N ARG A 53 17.66 11.90 -1.05
CA ARG A 53 18.91 11.76 -0.29
C ARG A 53 18.94 10.54 0.63
N LEU A 54 17.79 10.16 1.19
CA LEU A 54 17.67 8.95 2.01
C LEU A 54 17.77 7.70 1.13
N VAL A 55 17.08 7.69 -0.02
CA VAL A 55 17.16 6.61 -1.02
C VAL A 55 18.61 6.39 -1.47
N ASP A 56 19.32 7.47 -1.79
CA ASP A 56 20.71 7.38 -2.27
C ASP A 56 21.71 6.87 -1.23
N ARG A 57 21.40 7.01 0.05
CA ARG A 57 22.28 6.58 1.16
C ARG A 57 21.91 5.22 1.71
N PHE A 58 20.73 4.71 1.39
CA PHE A 58 20.27 3.42 1.88
C PHE A 58 20.90 2.32 1.04
N ASP A 59 21.54 1.38 1.74
CA ASP A 59 22.34 0.31 1.14
C ASP A 59 22.09 -0.99 1.94
N PRO A 60 21.04 -1.76 1.58
CA PRO A 60 20.66 -2.95 2.32
C PRO A 60 21.65 -4.09 2.07
N HIS A 61 22.14 -4.70 3.14
CA HIS A 61 23.00 -5.88 3.09
C HIS A 61 22.22 -7.16 3.37
N GLU A 62 21.09 -7.05 4.07
CA GLU A 62 20.18 -8.14 4.39
C GLU A 62 18.71 -7.72 4.13
N PRO A 63 17.78 -8.65 3.81
CA PRO A 63 16.40 -8.26 3.51
C PRO A 63 15.69 -7.56 4.67
N GLN A 64 16.09 -7.83 5.93
CA GLN A 64 15.56 -7.12 7.11
C GLN A 64 15.91 -5.63 7.15
N ASP A 65 16.96 -5.19 6.46
CA ASP A 65 17.41 -3.80 6.50
C ASP A 65 16.34 -2.86 5.96
N ILE A 66 15.49 -3.35 5.05
CA ILE A 66 14.37 -2.57 4.47
C ILE A 66 13.40 -2.06 5.52
N ASN A 67 13.36 -2.65 6.70
CA ASN A 67 12.52 -2.19 7.81
C ASN A 67 13.05 -0.89 8.45
N HIS A 68 14.32 -0.53 8.21
CA HIS A 68 14.91 0.74 8.63
C HIS A 68 14.70 1.86 7.61
N PHE A 69 14.23 1.53 6.40
CA PHE A 69 13.89 2.51 5.38
C PHE A 69 12.49 3.13 5.64
N PRO A 70 12.22 4.40 5.24
CA PRO A 70 10.90 4.99 5.35
C PRO A 70 9.81 4.15 4.66
N GLN A 71 8.89 3.61 5.47
CA GLN A 71 7.92 2.64 4.96
C GLN A 71 6.80 3.27 4.09
N GLY A 72 6.49 4.55 4.28
CA GLY A 72 5.42 5.24 3.53
C GLY A 72 5.61 5.16 2.02
N ILE A 73 6.78 5.59 1.53
CA ILE A 73 7.11 5.55 0.10
C ILE A 73 7.21 4.11 -0.44
N LEU A 74 7.64 3.16 0.40
CA LEU A 74 7.63 1.73 0.02
C LEU A 74 6.20 1.22 -0.19
N ALA A 75 5.25 1.60 0.68
CA ALA A 75 3.84 1.23 0.50
C ALA A 75 3.31 1.71 -0.86
N GLU A 76 3.61 2.96 -1.21
CA GLU A 76 3.19 3.59 -2.46
C GLU A 76 3.78 2.87 -3.67
N VAL A 77 5.10 2.64 -3.69
CA VAL A 77 5.79 1.93 -4.78
C VAL A 77 5.27 0.50 -4.94
N PHE A 78 5.09 -0.24 -3.84
CA PHE A 78 4.55 -1.60 -3.90
C PHE A 78 3.10 -1.63 -4.38
N PHE A 79 2.28 -0.65 -3.97
CA PHE A 79 0.92 -0.51 -4.48
C PHE A 79 0.91 -0.22 -5.98
N MET A 80 1.75 0.71 -6.45
CA MET A 80 1.88 1.06 -7.86
C MET A 80 2.37 -0.14 -8.69
N ASN A 81 3.40 -0.84 -8.23
CA ASN A 81 3.92 -2.05 -8.89
C ASN A 81 2.85 -3.15 -8.95
N ALA A 82 2.10 -3.37 -7.87
CA ALA A 82 1.00 -4.33 -7.86
C ALA A 82 -0.11 -3.96 -8.87
N CYS A 83 -0.44 -2.67 -9.00
CA CYS A 83 -1.37 -2.18 -10.02
C CYS A 83 -0.85 -2.45 -11.43
N ARG A 84 0.43 -2.16 -11.70
CA ARG A 84 1.12 -2.41 -12.97
C ARG A 84 1.06 -3.89 -13.35
N GLN A 85 1.34 -4.80 -12.41
CA GLN A 85 1.30 -6.26 -12.64
C GLN A 85 -0.07 -6.79 -13.07
N VAL A 86 -1.17 -6.14 -12.68
CA VAL A 86 -2.53 -6.55 -13.05
C VAL A 86 -3.15 -5.70 -14.16
N GLY A 87 -2.40 -4.75 -14.73
CA GLY A 87 -2.88 -3.85 -15.76
C GLY A 87 -3.88 -2.80 -15.26
N LEU A 88 -3.91 -2.52 -13.95
CA LEU A 88 -4.71 -1.44 -13.38
C LEU A 88 -4.01 -0.10 -13.63
N ASN A 89 -4.66 0.80 -14.37
CA ASN A 89 -4.13 2.14 -14.64
C ASN A 89 -4.16 3.01 -13.37
N CYS A 90 -3.07 2.97 -12.63
CA CYS A 90 -2.83 3.70 -11.39
C CYS A 90 -1.67 4.67 -11.62
N ILE A 91 -1.91 5.96 -11.43
CA ILE A 91 -0.94 7.03 -11.69
C ILE A 91 -0.69 7.76 -10.36
N PRO A 92 0.57 8.02 -9.98
CA PRO A 92 0.87 8.89 -8.85
C PRO A 92 0.15 10.24 -8.99
N SER A 93 -0.38 10.75 -7.89
CA SER A 93 -0.90 12.11 -7.82
C SER A 93 0.26 13.11 -7.78
N TYR A 94 -0.03 14.35 -8.17
CA TYR A 94 0.97 15.40 -8.21
C TYR A 94 0.35 16.78 -8.00
N GLY A 95 1.21 17.79 -7.79
CA GLY A 95 0.76 19.18 -7.65
C GLY A 95 -0.22 19.35 -6.50
N GLU A 96 -1.35 20.02 -6.76
CA GLU A 96 -2.36 20.27 -5.73
C GLU A 96 -2.96 18.98 -5.17
N GLU A 97 -3.23 17.98 -6.02
CA GLU A 97 -3.87 16.71 -5.64
C GLU A 97 -3.10 15.97 -4.55
N ASP A 98 -1.77 15.92 -4.69
CA ASP A 98 -0.88 15.30 -3.70
C ASP A 98 -0.71 16.17 -2.45
N ILE A 99 -0.65 17.49 -2.61
CA ILE A 99 -0.61 18.45 -1.48
C ILE A 99 -1.87 18.34 -0.61
N ILE A 100 -3.04 18.11 -1.21
CA ILE A 100 -4.30 17.89 -0.47
C ILE A 100 -4.48 16.45 0.00
N GLY A 101 -3.50 15.57 -0.27
CA GLY A 101 -3.34 14.27 0.37
C GLY A 101 -3.84 13.06 -0.41
N ALA A 102 -3.92 13.12 -1.74
CA ALA A 102 -4.09 11.92 -2.56
C ALA A 102 -2.72 11.39 -2.99
N ASP A 103 -2.44 10.10 -2.80
CA ASP A 103 -1.21 9.48 -3.31
C ASP A 103 -1.35 9.08 -4.79
N PHE A 104 -2.54 8.66 -5.21
CA PHE A 104 -2.79 8.11 -6.53
C PHE A 104 -4.13 8.52 -7.13
N LYS A 105 -4.23 8.39 -8.45
CA LYS A 105 -5.50 8.28 -9.18
C LYS A 105 -5.57 6.99 -9.97
N ILE A 106 -6.72 6.33 -9.90
CA ILE A 106 -7.07 5.16 -10.71
C ILE A 106 -8.01 5.59 -11.82
N ILE A 107 -7.73 5.18 -13.06
CA ILE A 107 -8.49 5.54 -14.25
C ILE A 107 -9.06 4.28 -14.91
N ASN A 108 -10.39 4.11 -14.87
CA ASN A 108 -11.07 3.05 -15.59
C ASN A 108 -12.54 3.43 -15.90
N GLY A 109 -12.75 4.13 -17.03
CA GLY A 109 -14.04 4.71 -17.42
C GLY A 109 -14.47 5.92 -16.57
N GLU A 110 -13.96 6.02 -15.33
CA GLU A 110 -13.99 7.18 -14.45
C GLU A 110 -12.63 7.33 -13.73
N THR A 111 -12.33 8.54 -13.27
CA THR A 111 -11.13 8.84 -12.48
C THR A 111 -11.48 8.92 -11.01
N ARG A 112 -10.74 8.21 -10.16
CA ARG A 112 -10.90 8.24 -8.70
C ARG A 112 -9.55 8.46 -8.03
N PHE A 113 -9.48 9.44 -7.15
CA PHE A 113 -8.31 9.74 -6.31
C PHE A 113 -8.38 8.96 -5.01
N LEU A 114 -7.22 8.54 -4.51
CA LEU A 114 -7.08 7.82 -3.26
C LEU A 114 -5.74 8.10 -2.59
N ASP A 115 -5.70 7.83 -1.30
CA ASP A 115 -4.51 7.76 -0.45
C ASP A 115 -4.27 6.28 -0.09
N VAL A 116 -3.04 5.91 0.24
CA VAL A 116 -2.71 4.57 0.70
C VAL A 116 -1.93 4.65 2.00
N THR A 117 -2.14 3.68 2.89
CA THR A 117 -1.37 3.63 4.13
C THR A 117 -1.22 2.21 4.63
N MET A 118 -0.05 1.90 5.19
CA MET A 118 0.15 0.67 5.96
C MET A 118 -0.14 0.85 7.46
N ASN A 119 -0.36 2.08 7.92
CA ASN A 119 -0.57 2.36 9.34
C ASN A 119 -2.03 2.12 9.71
N THR A 120 -2.28 0.98 10.35
CA THR A 120 -3.60 0.56 10.80
C THR A 120 -3.87 0.89 12.28
N SER A 121 -3.07 1.76 12.92
CA SER A 121 -3.35 2.18 14.31
C SER A 121 -4.70 2.88 14.41
N SER A 122 -5.43 2.69 15.51
CA SER A 122 -6.77 3.27 15.68
C SER A 122 -6.79 4.79 15.55
N SER A 123 -5.76 5.47 16.06
CA SER A 123 -5.64 6.93 15.94
C SER A 123 -5.44 7.37 14.48
N ASN A 124 -4.59 6.67 13.72
CA ASN A 124 -4.39 6.96 12.31
C ASN A 124 -5.64 6.64 11.48
N LEU A 125 -6.33 5.55 11.80
CA LEU A 125 -7.57 5.17 11.14
C LEU A 125 -8.61 6.29 11.24
N VAL A 126 -8.87 6.82 12.44
CA VAL A 126 -9.82 7.94 12.64
C VAL A 126 -9.45 9.16 11.81
N TYR A 127 -8.15 9.48 11.71
CA TYR A 127 -7.68 10.61 10.92
C TYR A 127 -7.87 10.37 9.41
N LYS A 128 -7.54 9.18 8.92
CA LYS A 128 -7.58 8.80 7.50
C LYS A 128 -8.98 8.50 6.96
N ILE A 129 -9.97 8.27 7.83
CA ILE A 129 -11.37 8.06 7.41
C ILE A 129 -12.24 9.31 7.51
N LYS A 130 -11.65 10.47 7.78
CA LYS A 130 -12.40 11.69 8.07
C LYS A 130 -13.12 12.23 6.83
N GLU A 131 -14.35 12.70 6.98
CA GLU A 131 -15.06 13.38 5.89
C GLU A 131 -14.25 14.60 5.39
N GLY A 132 -14.16 14.74 4.07
CA GLY A 132 -13.38 15.79 3.40
C GLY A 132 -11.94 15.39 3.06
N THR A 133 -11.50 14.16 3.38
CA THR A 133 -10.25 13.60 2.87
C THR A 133 -10.50 12.70 1.66
N PHE A 134 -9.43 12.36 0.93
CA PHE A 134 -9.49 11.27 -0.04
C PHE A 134 -9.75 9.92 0.65
N PRO A 135 -10.41 8.97 -0.04
CA PRO A 135 -10.53 7.63 0.48
C PRO A 135 -9.13 7.00 0.63
N THR A 136 -8.84 6.50 1.83
CA THR A 136 -7.58 5.85 2.14
C THR A 136 -7.73 4.34 2.06
N LEU A 137 -6.86 3.68 1.30
CA LEU A 137 -6.72 2.23 1.32
C LEU A 137 -5.70 1.81 2.38
N PHE A 138 -6.15 0.98 3.31
CA PHE A 138 -5.29 0.34 4.30
C PHE A 138 -4.63 -0.89 3.69
N LEU A 139 -3.35 -0.78 3.38
CA LEU A 139 -2.54 -1.80 2.74
C LEU A 139 -2.17 -2.88 3.77
N PRO A 140 -2.43 -4.17 3.47
CA PRO A 140 -1.96 -5.28 4.30
C PRO A 140 -0.45 -5.44 4.09
N TRP A 141 0.35 -4.67 4.80
CA TRP A 141 1.81 -4.59 4.57
C TRP A 141 2.58 -5.87 4.87
N ARG A 142 1.95 -6.81 5.58
CA ARG A 142 2.54 -8.09 5.95
C ARG A 142 2.22 -9.16 4.90
N ALA A 143 3.26 -9.78 4.37
CA ALA A 143 3.15 -11.02 3.61
C ALA A 143 2.79 -12.19 4.54
N ALA A 144 2.49 -13.36 3.96
CA ALA A 144 2.18 -14.57 4.71
C ALA A 144 3.30 -14.89 5.73
N LYS A 145 2.94 -15.49 6.88
CA LYS A 145 3.91 -15.86 7.91
C LYS A 145 4.95 -16.82 7.34
N SER A 146 6.21 -16.62 7.70
CA SER A 146 7.26 -17.60 7.44
C SER A 146 6.94 -18.93 8.16
N PRO A 147 7.54 -20.05 7.73
CA PRO A 147 7.52 -21.30 8.51
C PRO A 147 8.00 -21.12 9.96
N GLN A 148 8.86 -20.12 10.22
CA GLN A 148 9.38 -19.74 11.53
C GLN A 148 8.48 -18.75 12.29
N GLY A 149 7.33 -18.38 11.74
CA GLY A 149 6.35 -17.48 12.37
C GLY A 149 6.71 -15.99 12.33
N THR A 150 7.80 -15.60 11.65
CA THR A 150 8.15 -14.19 11.43
C THR A 150 7.20 -13.54 10.42
N ASN A 151 6.67 -12.36 10.78
CA ASN A 151 5.86 -11.54 9.90
C ASN A 151 6.79 -10.76 8.96
N MET A 152 6.88 -11.17 7.69
CA MET A 152 7.66 -10.47 6.67
C MET A 152 6.82 -9.38 6.01
N SER A 153 7.41 -8.23 5.67
CA SER A 153 6.76 -7.24 4.82
C SER A 153 6.84 -7.65 3.34
N PHE A 154 6.01 -7.06 2.48
CA PHE A 154 6.16 -7.27 1.03
C PHE A 154 7.52 -6.76 0.50
N ALA A 155 8.05 -5.68 1.09
CA ALA A 155 9.38 -5.17 0.76
C ALA A 155 10.50 -6.15 1.16
N TYR A 156 10.39 -6.80 2.31
CA TYR A 156 11.30 -7.88 2.71
C TYR A 156 11.29 -9.01 1.69
N VAL A 157 10.09 -9.50 1.32
CA VAL A 157 9.94 -10.61 0.37
C VAL A 157 10.52 -10.25 -0.99
N TYR A 158 10.38 -9.00 -1.42
CA TYR A 158 10.98 -8.55 -2.67
C TYR A 158 12.51 -8.53 -2.58
N LEU A 159 13.10 -7.98 -1.52
CA LEU A 159 14.56 -8.00 -1.39
C LEU A 159 15.13 -9.42 -1.32
N ASP A 160 14.40 -10.35 -0.70
CA ASP A 160 14.78 -11.77 -0.56
C ASP A 160 14.61 -12.59 -1.84
N ARG A 161 13.71 -12.18 -2.76
CA ARG A 161 13.29 -13.04 -3.90
C ARG A 161 13.29 -12.36 -5.26
N GLY A 162 13.53 -11.05 -5.31
CA GLY A 162 13.38 -10.20 -6.50
C GLY A 162 11.95 -10.10 -7.04
N SER A 163 10.95 -10.51 -6.26
CA SER A 163 9.56 -10.49 -6.71
C SER A 163 8.55 -10.59 -5.56
N PHE A 164 7.33 -10.11 -5.81
CA PHE A 164 6.17 -10.34 -4.95
C PHE A 164 4.91 -10.55 -5.80
N ASN A 165 3.90 -11.21 -5.24
CA ASN A 165 2.62 -11.44 -5.93
C ASN A 165 1.70 -10.23 -5.81
N GLY A 166 1.77 -9.30 -6.77
CA GLY A 166 0.97 -8.08 -6.80
C GLY A 166 -0.55 -8.35 -6.87
N ARG A 167 -0.98 -9.38 -7.59
CA ARG A 167 -2.40 -9.78 -7.64
C ARG A 167 -2.93 -10.20 -6.27
N ALA A 168 -2.18 -11.04 -5.54
CA ALA A 168 -2.55 -11.46 -4.19
C ALA A 168 -2.54 -10.27 -3.21
N PHE A 169 -1.55 -9.37 -3.33
CA PHE A 169 -1.48 -8.12 -2.56
C PHE A 169 -2.73 -7.25 -2.77
N LEU A 170 -3.16 -7.04 -4.02
CA LEU A 170 -4.35 -6.25 -4.32
C LEU A 170 -5.65 -6.94 -3.87
N TYR A 171 -5.79 -8.26 -4.03
CA TYR A 171 -6.95 -8.98 -3.49
C TYR A 171 -7.07 -8.82 -1.98
N SER A 172 -5.95 -8.96 -1.26
CA SER A 172 -5.93 -8.76 0.20
C SER A 172 -6.29 -7.31 0.57
N THR A 173 -5.74 -6.33 -0.17
CA THR A 173 -6.06 -4.91 -0.01
C THR A 173 -7.54 -4.64 -0.20
N ILE A 174 -8.15 -5.14 -1.26
CA ILE A 174 -9.59 -4.95 -1.49
C ILE A 174 -10.40 -5.64 -0.39
N SER A 175 -10.04 -6.86 0.00
CA SER A 175 -10.78 -7.62 1.01
C SER A 175 -10.81 -6.88 2.35
N SER A 176 -9.66 -6.45 2.86
CA SER A 176 -9.56 -5.73 4.13
C SER A 176 -10.32 -4.39 4.07
N ASN A 177 -10.21 -3.66 2.97
CA ASN A 177 -10.87 -2.36 2.83
C ASN A 177 -12.39 -2.49 2.60
N MET A 178 -12.88 -3.61 2.05
CA MET A 178 -14.30 -3.92 1.99
C MET A 178 -14.88 -4.19 3.39
N GLU A 179 -14.12 -4.85 4.27
CA GLU A 179 -14.50 -5.01 5.68
C GLU A 179 -14.56 -3.65 6.39
N ILE A 180 -13.55 -2.80 6.22
CA ILE A 180 -13.55 -1.42 6.74
C ILE A 180 -14.76 -0.65 6.21
N LEU A 181 -15.03 -0.70 4.90
CA LEU A 181 -16.21 -0.06 4.30
C LEU A 181 -17.52 -0.55 4.93
N HIS A 182 -17.63 -1.85 5.22
CA HIS A 182 -18.80 -2.41 5.89
C HIS A 182 -18.96 -1.84 7.31
N CYS A 183 -17.86 -1.73 8.08
CA CYS A 183 -17.86 -1.09 9.39
C CYS A 183 -18.29 0.38 9.31
N LEU A 184 -17.71 1.16 8.38
CA LEU A 184 -18.03 2.57 8.18
C LEU A 184 -19.51 2.77 7.85
N LYS A 185 -20.04 1.98 6.89
CA LYS A 185 -21.47 1.98 6.55
C LYS A 185 -22.31 1.69 7.79
N THR A 186 -21.98 0.63 8.51
CA THR A 186 -22.74 0.26 9.71
C THR A 186 -22.70 1.35 10.77
N ASN A 187 -21.58 2.08 10.93
CA ASN A 187 -21.47 3.15 11.93
C ASN A 187 -22.41 4.30 11.57
N VAL A 188 -22.33 4.78 10.33
CA VAL A 188 -23.16 5.88 9.85
C VAL A 188 -24.66 5.58 9.98
N TRP A 189 -25.07 4.32 9.82
CA TRP A 189 -26.49 3.94 9.87
C TRP A 189 -26.99 3.47 11.24
N ARG A 190 -26.13 2.92 12.10
CA ARG A 190 -26.54 2.23 13.35
C ARG A 190 -25.85 2.76 14.62
N GLY A 191 -24.85 3.63 14.48
CA GLY A 191 -24.05 4.13 15.59
C GLY A 191 -22.94 3.17 16.01
N GLU A 192 -21.93 3.71 16.70
CA GLU A 192 -20.70 3.00 17.08
C GLU A 192 -20.92 1.86 18.09
N ASP A 193 -21.91 2.02 18.98
CA ASP A 193 -22.22 1.03 20.02
C ASP A 193 -22.79 -0.28 19.47
N GLU A 194 -23.50 -0.23 18.34
CA GLU A 194 -23.98 -1.45 17.68
C GLU A 194 -22.86 -2.21 16.96
N ILE A 195 -21.86 -1.51 16.43
CA ILE A 195 -20.70 -2.16 15.79
C ILE A 195 -19.85 -2.90 16.80
N ARG A 196 -19.58 -2.29 17.96
CA ARG A 196 -18.79 -2.93 19.03
C ARG A 196 -19.40 -4.25 19.49
N LYS A 197 -20.73 -4.36 19.46
CA LYS A 197 -21.46 -5.61 19.75
C LYS A 197 -21.26 -6.69 18.68
N ILE A 198 -20.99 -6.31 17.42
CA ILE A 198 -20.89 -7.23 16.28
C ILE A 198 -19.44 -7.66 16.01
N LEU A 199 -18.48 -6.73 16.07
CA LEU A 199 -17.09 -6.94 15.61
C LEU A 199 -16.06 -7.08 16.75
N GLY A 200 -16.49 -6.96 18.01
CA GLY A 200 -15.60 -6.97 19.17
C GLY A 200 -14.75 -5.70 19.32
N ASN A 201 -13.80 -5.72 20.26
CA ASN A 201 -12.97 -4.56 20.64
C ASN A 201 -11.85 -4.22 19.64
N THR A 202 -11.77 -4.92 18.50
CA THR A 202 -10.62 -4.86 17.59
C THR A 202 -10.55 -3.58 16.77
N TYR A 203 -11.66 -2.83 16.63
CA TYR A 203 -11.72 -1.55 15.94
C TYR A 203 -12.55 -0.55 16.74
N THR A 204 -11.91 0.52 17.21
CA THR A 204 -12.43 1.28 18.36
C THR A 204 -13.04 2.64 18.05
N ASN A 205 -13.03 3.14 16.80
CA ASN A 205 -13.69 4.41 16.47
C ASN A 205 -13.85 4.62 14.95
N PHE A 206 -15.09 4.77 14.46
CA PHE A 206 -15.41 5.12 13.07
C PHE A 206 -16.20 6.42 12.93
N SER A 207 -16.26 7.24 13.98
CA SER A 207 -17.09 8.45 14.07
C SER A 207 -16.69 9.60 13.14
N GLY A 208 -15.55 9.50 12.44
CA GLY A 208 -15.02 10.57 11.58
C GLY A 208 -15.53 10.55 10.13
N SER A 209 -16.07 9.43 9.65
CA SER A 209 -16.45 9.28 8.24
C SER A 209 -17.87 9.73 7.95
N GLY A 210 -18.07 10.46 6.85
CA GLY A 210 -19.39 10.80 6.34
C GLY A 210 -19.78 9.99 5.10
N ILE A 211 -20.97 10.30 4.58
CA ILE A 211 -21.55 9.60 3.44
C ILE A 211 -20.69 9.80 2.17
N GLN A 212 -20.03 10.94 2.00
CA GLN A 212 -19.23 11.19 0.81
C GLN A 212 -17.95 10.34 0.83
N TYR A 213 -17.25 10.28 1.97
CA TYR A 213 -16.08 9.40 2.13
C TYR A 213 -16.44 7.94 1.82
N ILE A 214 -17.54 7.44 2.40
CA ILE A 214 -18.01 6.06 2.18
C ILE A 214 -18.28 5.78 0.70
N ARG A 215 -18.95 6.71 0.00
CA ARG A 215 -19.24 6.56 -1.44
C ARG A 215 -17.97 6.59 -2.29
N SER A 216 -17.02 7.46 -1.94
CA SER A 216 -15.72 7.55 -2.61
C SER A 216 -14.90 6.27 -2.44
N LEU A 217 -14.78 5.76 -1.21
CA LEU A 217 -14.10 4.49 -0.92
C LEU A 217 -14.77 3.32 -1.66
N GLU A 218 -16.10 3.25 -1.65
CA GLU A 218 -16.83 2.24 -2.41
C GLU A 218 -16.58 2.33 -3.92
N GLY A 219 -16.47 3.54 -4.48
CA GLY A 219 -16.12 3.77 -5.89
C GLY A 219 -14.73 3.23 -6.22
N VAL A 220 -13.73 3.60 -5.43
CA VAL A 220 -12.34 3.10 -5.58
C VAL A 220 -12.30 1.57 -5.55
N LEU A 221 -12.91 0.95 -4.52
CA LEU A 221 -12.92 -0.50 -4.38
C LEU A 221 -13.65 -1.21 -5.53
N LYS A 222 -14.75 -0.63 -6.05
CA LYS A 222 -15.44 -1.15 -7.25
C LYS A 222 -14.56 -1.10 -8.49
N LEU A 223 -13.81 0.00 -8.70
CA LEU A 223 -12.89 0.10 -9.84
C LEU A 223 -11.75 -0.92 -9.75
N MET A 224 -11.16 -1.07 -8.58
CA MET A 224 -10.08 -2.05 -8.39
C MET A 224 -10.57 -3.49 -8.64
N ARG A 225 -11.77 -3.85 -8.13
CA ARG A 225 -12.34 -5.20 -8.31
C ARG A 225 -12.64 -5.55 -9.76
N LYS A 226 -12.98 -4.58 -10.61
CA LYS A 226 -13.25 -4.83 -12.04
C LYS A 226 -11.99 -5.27 -12.82
N ASN A 227 -10.80 -5.00 -12.28
CA ASN A 227 -9.52 -5.26 -12.95
C ASN A 227 -8.76 -6.45 -12.34
N LEU A 228 -9.33 -7.14 -11.34
CA LEU A 228 -8.74 -8.33 -10.72
C LEU A 228 -9.53 -9.59 -11.10
#